data_AF-A7N431-F1
#
_entry.id   AF-A7N431-F1
#
_cell.length_a   1.000
_cell.length_b   1.000
_cell.length_c   1.000
_cell.angle_alpha   90.00
_cell.angle_beta   90.00
_cell.angle_gamma   90.00
#
_symmetry.space_group_name_H-M   'P 1'
#
loop_
_entity.id
_entity.type
_entity.pdbx_description
1 polymer ?
#
loop_
_entity_poly.entity_id
_entity_poly.type
_entity_poly.pdbx_seq_one_letter_code
_entity_poly.pdbx_strand_id
1 'polypeptide(L)'
;MNIVVVPREQRVPTTGMNTAYLHVDRWNDFSFVTMFYMTVLDGNGKSHDIGQVKIGFKGQTIEKSTYKTLNNSFLSLPDGYFSVGQDVEYYKNMVQLPESTRMVLFKGLKDIAFDSSLIDLAQHEDVFRTSLLRDVSLSVIKGQFARVLDGSNPLTDFEFKFVRPVQEKMSGIELKFSVNVGDKPTTNIHAIIGRNGVGKTTLLNGMIEAVTSKGQSVAKFYDVEGWRNDPIDTDYFSSLVSVSFREMAPNFRT
;
A
#
# COMPACT_ATOMS: atom_id res chain seq x y z
N MET A 1 -2.47 19.29 -19.52
CA MET A 1 -3.52 18.27 -19.72
C MET A 1 -4.71 18.67 -18.89
N ASN A 2 -5.92 18.61 -19.44
CA ASN A 2 -7.15 18.93 -18.71
C ASN A 2 -7.60 17.71 -17.90
N ILE A 3 -8.08 17.90 -16.67
CA ILE A 3 -8.66 16.85 -15.83
C ILE A 3 -10.15 17.13 -15.70
N VAL A 4 -10.99 16.14 -15.98
CA VAL A 4 -12.46 16.28 -15.98
C VAL A 4 -13.07 15.26 -15.04
N VAL A 5 -13.92 15.72 -14.12
CA VAL A 5 -14.68 14.84 -13.23
C VAL A 5 -15.94 14.39 -13.96
N VAL A 6 -16.09 13.08 -14.14
CA VAL A 6 -17.25 12.48 -14.79
C VAL A 6 -18.16 11.89 -13.71
N PRO A 7 -19.42 12.33 -13.61
CA PRO A 7 -20.37 11.73 -12.68
C PRO A 7 -20.57 10.23 -12.93
N ARG A 8 -20.83 9.47 -11.88
CA ARG A 8 -21.04 8.00 -11.94
C ARG A 8 -22.03 7.57 -13.03
N GLU A 9 -23.14 8.30 -13.17
CA GLU A 9 -24.23 7.97 -14.10
C GLU A 9 -23.90 8.29 -15.57
N GLN A 10 -22.80 9.01 -15.82
CA GLN A 10 -22.36 9.37 -17.16
C GLN A 10 -21.27 8.42 -17.63
N ARG A 11 -21.24 8.19 -18.94
CA ARG A 11 -20.14 7.45 -19.57
C ARG A 11 -18.94 8.37 -19.74
N VAL A 12 -17.76 7.83 -19.50
CA VAL A 12 -16.51 8.52 -19.83
C VAL A 12 -16.49 8.78 -21.34
N PRO A 13 -16.24 10.03 -21.78
CA PRO A 13 -16.12 10.33 -23.20
C PRO A 13 -15.00 9.51 -23.85
N THR A 14 -15.27 8.93 -25.01
CA THR A 14 -14.31 8.10 -25.76
C THR A 14 -13.59 8.88 -26.87
N THR A 15 -13.96 10.15 -27.06
CA THR A 15 -13.36 11.05 -28.05
C THR A 15 -12.79 12.29 -27.34
N GLY A 16 -11.70 12.82 -27.90
CA GLY A 16 -10.95 13.92 -27.32
C GLY A 16 -9.45 13.64 -27.35
N MET A 17 -8.67 14.62 -26.91
CA MET A 17 -7.21 14.52 -26.81
C MET A 17 -6.74 15.23 -25.55
N ASN A 18 -5.59 14.83 -25.02
CA ASN A 18 -4.92 15.49 -23.90
C ASN A 18 -5.82 15.75 -22.68
N THR A 19 -6.68 14.78 -22.35
CA THR A 19 -7.67 14.88 -21.27
C THR A 19 -7.65 13.64 -20.40
N ALA A 20 -7.58 13.84 -19.09
CA ALA A 20 -7.79 12.78 -18.10
C ALA A 20 -9.20 12.89 -17.53
N TYR A 21 -9.88 11.77 -17.41
CA TYR A 21 -11.21 11.65 -16.84
C TYR A 21 -11.11 10.93 -15.49
N LEU A 22 -11.69 11.55 -14.46
CA LEU A 22 -11.90 10.95 -13.15
C LEU A 22 -13.37 10.57 -13.04
N HIS A 23 -13.67 9.30 -13.30
CA HIS A 23 -15.02 8.77 -13.19
C HIS A 23 -15.34 8.49 -11.72
N VAL A 24 -16.38 9.15 -11.19
CA VAL A 24 -16.74 9.04 -9.78
C VAL A 24 -17.20 7.61 -9.46
N ASP A 25 -16.50 6.96 -8.55
CA ASP A 25 -17.00 5.78 -7.87
C ASP A 25 -17.61 6.21 -6.51
N ARG A 26 -18.87 5.84 -6.26
CA ARG A 26 -19.52 6.17 -4.98
C ARG A 26 -19.22 5.14 -3.89
N TRP A 27 -18.15 4.38 -4.05
CA TRP A 27 -17.63 3.49 -3.02
C TRP A 27 -17.50 4.26 -1.70
N ASN A 28 -18.09 3.67 -0.67
CA ASN A 28 -18.25 4.28 0.64
C ASN A 28 -17.26 3.59 1.61
N ASP A 29 -16.20 4.31 1.94
CA ASP A 29 -15.19 3.89 2.90
C ASP A 29 -15.49 4.50 4.27
N PHE A 30 -16.31 3.81 5.06
CA PHE A 30 -16.73 4.28 6.38
C PHE A 30 -17.27 5.72 6.34
N SER A 31 -18.19 5.96 5.41
CA SER A 31 -18.84 7.23 5.06
C SER A 31 -17.98 8.23 4.28
N PHE A 32 -16.70 7.96 4.03
CA PHE A 32 -15.93 8.73 3.07
C PHE A 32 -16.18 8.26 1.64
N VAL A 33 -16.34 9.21 0.71
CA VAL A 33 -16.49 8.94 -0.73
C VAL A 33 -15.40 9.70 -1.48
N THR A 34 -14.31 8.99 -1.74
CA THR A 34 -13.04 9.53 -2.27
C THR A 34 -12.57 8.82 -3.54
N MET A 35 -13.25 7.76 -3.97
CA MET A 35 -12.80 6.87 -5.04
C MET A 35 -13.14 7.41 -6.43
N PHE A 36 -12.18 7.31 -7.34
CA PHE A 36 -12.35 7.60 -8.76
C PHE A 36 -11.66 6.51 -9.58
N TYR A 37 -12.20 6.27 -10.77
CA TYR A 37 -11.53 5.48 -11.80
C TYR A 37 -10.96 6.42 -12.86
N MET A 38 -9.67 6.32 -13.14
CA MET A 38 -8.98 7.23 -14.05
C MET A 38 -8.79 6.62 -15.44
N THR A 39 -9.19 7.38 -16.45
CA THR A 39 -8.94 7.08 -17.87
C THR A 39 -8.27 8.28 -18.52
N VAL A 40 -7.26 8.06 -19.35
CA VAL A 40 -6.51 9.14 -20.02
C VAL A 40 -6.66 9.01 -21.53
N LEU A 41 -7.10 10.07 -22.19
CA LEU A 41 -6.96 10.24 -23.64
C LEU A 41 -5.67 11.03 -23.93
N ASP A 42 -4.72 10.38 -24.59
CA ASP A 42 -3.43 11.00 -24.92
C ASP A 42 -3.53 12.02 -26.07
N GLY A 43 -2.39 12.55 -26.52
CA GLY A 43 -2.33 13.51 -27.60
C GLY A 43 -2.76 12.98 -28.97
N ASN A 44 -2.81 11.65 -29.14
CA ASN A 44 -3.31 10.98 -30.33
C ASN A 44 -4.78 10.55 -30.21
N GLY A 45 -5.41 10.84 -29.07
CA GLY A 45 -6.76 10.38 -28.74
C GLY A 45 -6.84 8.90 -28.40
N LYS A 46 -5.70 8.23 -28.16
CA LYS A 46 -5.70 6.84 -27.67
C LYS A 46 -6.10 6.85 -26.19
N SER A 47 -7.05 5.98 -25.86
CA SER A 47 -7.50 5.76 -24.49
C SER A 47 -6.57 4.82 -23.76
N HIS A 48 -6.17 5.23 -22.56
CA HIS A 48 -5.38 4.44 -21.62
C HIS A 48 -6.21 4.29 -20.35
N ASP A 49 -6.48 3.04 -20.01
CA ASP A 49 -7.11 2.72 -18.74
C ASP A 49 -6.02 2.71 -17.66
N ILE A 50 -6.15 3.60 -16.66
CA ILE A 50 -5.11 3.76 -15.64
C ILE A 50 -5.46 2.97 -14.39
N GLY A 51 -6.71 3.05 -13.91
CA GLY A 51 -7.17 2.34 -12.73
C GLY A 51 -7.68 3.25 -11.61
N GLN A 52 -7.76 2.70 -10.40
CA GLN A 52 -8.38 3.36 -9.25
C GLN A 52 -7.44 4.33 -8.53
N VAL A 53 -7.96 5.51 -8.22
CA VAL A 53 -7.29 6.54 -7.42
C VAL A 53 -8.25 7.08 -6.37
N LYS A 54 -7.79 7.20 -5.13
CA LYS A 54 -8.53 7.91 -4.09
C LYS A 54 -7.98 9.32 -3.93
N ILE A 55 -8.88 10.29 -3.81
CA ILE A 55 -8.55 11.71 -3.62
C ILE A 55 -9.19 12.20 -2.32
N GLY A 56 -8.38 12.70 -1.40
CA GLY A 56 -8.80 13.31 -0.14
C GLY A 56 -8.42 14.78 -0.07
N PHE A 57 -8.93 15.48 0.94
CA PHE A 57 -8.53 16.84 1.24
C PHE A 57 -8.51 17.14 2.74
N LYS A 58 -7.75 18.19 3.10
CA LYS A 58 -7.61 18.69 4.47
C LYS A 58 -8.96 19.08 5.09
N GLY A 59 -9.26 18.58 6.27
CA GLY A 59 -10.51 18.84 7.00
C GLY A 59 -11.73 18.15 6.40
N GLN A 60 -11.54 17.12 5.58
CA GLN A 60 -12.65 16.37 4.98
C GLN A 60 -13.43 15.62 6.05
N THR A 61 -14.74 15.87 6.10
CA THR A 61 -15.68 15.14 6.95
C THR A 61 -16.46 14.12 6.12
N ILE A 62 -17.08 13.15 6.80
CA ILE A 62 -17.91 12.12 6.16
C ILE A 62 -19.14 12.67 5.40
N GLU A 63 -19.54 13.91 5.67
CA GLU A 63 -20.67 14.57 4.99
C GLU A 63 -20.28 15.11 3.60
N LYS A 64 -18.98 15.30 3.35
CA LYS A 64 -18.45 15.94 2.15
C LYS A 64 -17.68 14.94 1.29
N SER A 65 -18.36 14.37 0.32
CA SER A 65 -17.75 13.56 -0.74
C SER A 65 -16.78 14.40 -1.57
N THR A 66 -15.61 13.87 -1.93
CA THR A 66 -14.57 14.61 -2.65
C THR A 66 -15.08 15.20 -3.96
N TYR A 67 -15.81 14.42 -4.75
CA TYR A 67 -16.31 14.86 -6.06
C TYR A 67 -17.26 16.07 -5.98
N LYS A 68 -17.94 16.31 -4.84
CA LYS A 68 -18.83 17.46 -4.65
C LYS A 68 -18.07 18.77 -4.40
N THR A 69 -16.80 18.66 -4.05
CA THR A 69 -15.93 19.81 -3.72
C THR A 69 -15.05 20.23 -4.90
N LEU A 70 -15.00 19.42 -5.96
CA LEU A 70 -14.21 19.68 -7.16
C LEU A 70 -15.07 20.34 -8.23
N ASN A 71 -14.43 21.19 -9.04
CA ASN A 71 -15.03 21.68 -10.27
C ASN A 71 -15.15 20.54 -11.28
N ASN A 72 -16.07 20.68 -12.25
CA ASN A 72 -16.24 19.70 -13.33
C ASN A 72 -14.95 19.49 -14.14
N SER A 73 -14.11 20.51 -14.23
CA SER A 73 -12.77 20.40 -14.81
C SER A 73 -11.76 21.29 -14.09
N PHE A 74 -10.49 20.86 -14.14
CA PHE A 74 -9.36 21.58 -13.55
C PHE A 74 -8.04 21.13 -14.19
N LEU A 75 -6.98 21.91 -13.98
CA LEU A 75 -5.61 21.55 -14.38
C LEU A 75 -4.83 20.91 -13.23
N SER A 76 -5.13 21.30 -12.00
CA SER A 76 -4.56 20.75 -10.77
C SER A 76 -5.59 20.83 -9.65
N LEU A 77 -5.52 19.89 -8.72
CA LEU A 77 -6.32 19.89 -7.52
C LEU A 77 -5.98 21.13 -6.65
N PRO A 78 -6.97 21.71 -5.96
CA PRO A 78 -6.73 22.85 -5.07
C PRO A 78 -5.75 22.53 -3.94
N ASP A 79 -5.26 23.56 -3.26
CA ASP A 79 -4.43 23.39 -2.07
C ASP A 79 -5.17 22.67 -0.94
N GLY A 80 -4.46 21.81 -0.23
CA GLY A 80 -5.04 20.92 0.77
C GLY A 80 -5.50 19.56 0.25
N TYR A 81 -5.54 19.33 -1.07
CA TYR A 81 -5.88 18.03 -1.67
C TYR A 81 -4.65 17.15 -1.86
N PHE A 82 -4.88 15.84 -1.86
CA PHE A 82 -3.87 14.81 -2.11
C PHE A 82 -4.53 13.55 -2.67
N SER A 83 -3.78 12.78 -3.47
CA SER A 83 -4.26 11.53 -4.07
C SER A 83 -3.31 10.36 -3.85
N VAL A 84 -3.82 9.14 -4.02
CA VAL A 84 -3.00 7.93 -4.09
C VAL A 84 -3.67 6.87 -4.96
N GLY A 85 -2.91 6.29 -5.89
CA GLY A 85 -3.31 5.09 -6.63
C GLY A 85 -3.54 3.90 -5.71
N GLN A 86 -4.56 3.07 -6.00
CA GLN A 86 -5.02 2.03 -5.08
C GLN A 86 -4.39 0.66 -5.30
N ASP A 87 -3.49 0.53 -6.27
CA ASP A 87 -2.69 -0.67 -6.50
C ASP A 87 -1.42 -0.32 -7.28
N VAL A 88 -0.54 -1.30 -7.47
CA VAL A 88 0.71 -1.15 -8.22
C VAL A 88 0.47 -1.00 -9.73
N GLU A 89 -0.67 -1.50 -10.24
CA GLU A 89 -1.00 -1.48 -11.65
C GLU A 89 -1.34 -0.06 -12.12
N TYR A 90 -1.98 0.73 -11.26
CA TYR A 90 -2.18 2.17 -11.45
C TYR A 90 -0.88 2.87 -11.82
N TYR A 91 0.19 2.67 -11.03
CA TYR A 91 1.47 3.33 -11.26
C TYR A 91 2.20 2.76 -12.48
N LYS A 92 2.10 1.46 -12.75
CA LYS A 92 2.63 0.87 -13.99
C LYS A 92 1.98 1.48 -15.22
N ASN A 93 0.65 1.59 -15.23
CA ASN A 93 -0.12 2.20 -16.31
C ASN A 93 0.24 3.68 -16.49
N MET A 94 0.40 4.42 -15.39
CA MET A 94 0.89 5.81 -15.44
C MET A 94 2.28 5.92 -16.06
N VAL A 95 3.19 4.99 -15.77
CA VAL A 95 4.55 4.99 -16.34
C VAL A 95 4.55 4.67 -17.84
N GLN A 96 3.55 3.93 -18.36
CA GLN A 96 3.39 3.70 -19.81
C GLN A 96 2.99 4.96 -20.59
N LEU A 97 2.45 5.99 -19.91
CA LEU A 97 2.16 7.26 -20.55
C LEU A 97 3.47 8.02 -20.88
N PRO A 98 3.43 8.92 -21.89
CA PRO A 98 4.55 9.81 -22.16
C PRO A 98 4.97 10.57 -20.89
N GLU A 99 6.27 10.74 -20.69
CA GLU A 99 6.82 11.35 -19.47
C GLU A 99 6.20 12.72 -19.17
N SER A 100 6.08 13.58 -20.18
CA SER A 100 5.43 14.88 -20.06
C SER A 100 3.97 14.78 -19.58
N THR A 101 3.24 13.78 -20.03
CA THR A 101 1.85 13.53 -19.64
C THR A 101 1.75 13.06 -18.19
N ARG A 102 2.50 12.01 -17.82
CA ARG A 102 2.44 11.48 -16.44
C ARG A 102 2.90 12.50 -15.40
N MET A 103 3.94 13.29 -15.70
CA MET A 103 4.43 14.33 -14.80
C MET A 103 3.40 15.43 -14.56
N VAL A 104 2.66 15.83 -15.59
CA VAL A 104 1.55 16.79 -15.46
C VAL A 104 0.41 16.19 -14.63
N LEU A 105 0.10 14.91 -14.83
CA LEU A 105 -0.96 14.24 -14.08
C LEU A 105 -0.60 14.04 -12.61
N PHE A 106 0.60 13.56 -12.27
CA PHE A 106 1.01 13.40 -10.86
C PHE A 106 0.99 14.72 -10.11
N LYS A 107 1.54 15.79 -10.71
CA LYS A 107 1.49 17.14 -10.12
C LYS A 107 0.06 17.69 -10.07
N GLY A 108 -0.72 17.46 -11.12
CA GLY A 108 -2.12 17.87 -11.19
C GLY A 108 -2.98 17.20 -10.12
N LEU A 109 -2.76 15.92 -9.86
CA LEU A 109 -3.51 15.13 -8.89
C LEU A 109 -2.93 15.17 -7.47
N LYS A 110 -1.76 15.80 -7.27
CA LYS A 110 -1.08 15.84 -5.97
C LYS A 110 -0.90 14.43 -5.40
N ASP A 111 -0.28 13.57 -6.21
CA ASP A 111 -0.09 12.18 -5.87
C ASP A 111 0.99 11.98 -4.81
N ILE A 112 0.65 11.26 -3.74
CA ILE A 112 1.50 11.07 -2.56
C ILE A 112 2.69 10.14 -2.83
N ALA A 113 2.55 9.16 -3.74
CA ALA A 113 3.67 8.29 -4.08
C ALA A 113 4.71 9.04 -4.92
N PHE A 114 4.27 10.00 -5.74
CA PHE A 114 5.14 10.87 -6.52
C PHE A 114 5.75 12.02 -5.70
N ASP A 115 4.97 12.67 -4.83
CA ASP A 115 5.41 13.75 -3.95
C ASP A 115 5.15 13.38 -2.49
N SER A 116 6.16 12.76 -1.87
CA SER A 116 6.10 12.29 -0.49
C SER A 116 5.97 13.41 0.55
N SER A 117 6.21 14.68 0.18
CA SER A 117 6.00 15.82 1.09
C SER A 117 4.52 16.01 1.44
N LEU A 118 3.60 15.51 0.62
CA LEU A 118 2.17 15.54 0.87
C LEU A 118 1.73 14.60 2.00
N ILE A 119 2.58 13.64 2.40
CA ILE A 119 2.31 12.74 3.53
C ILE A 119 2.19 13.55 4.83
N ASP A 120 3.03 14.57 5.01
CA ASP A 120 3.01 15.38 6.23
C ASP A 120 1.69 16.13 6.40
N LEU A 121 1.08 16.53 5.29
CA LEU A 121 -0.27 17.10 5.26
C LEU A 121 -1.33 16.02 5.51
N ALA A 122 -1.26 14.89 4.80
CA ALA A 122 -2.31 13.88 4.78
C ALA A 122 -2.38 13.04 6.07
N GLN A 123 -1.25 12.77 6.74
CA GLN A 123 -1.16 11.88 7.90
C GLN A 123 -2.00 12.32 9.11
N HIS A 124 -2.38 13.60 9.15
CA HIS A 124 -3.20 14.20 10.20
C HIS A 124 -4.71 14.14 9.89
N GLU A 125 -5.09 13.68 8.70
CA GLU A 125 -6.48 13.68 8.24
C GLU A 125 -7.14 12.31 8.40
N ASP A 126 -8.35 12.30 8.97
CA ASP A 126 -9.11 11.05 9.18
C ASP A 126 -9.45 10.36 7.85
N VAL A 127 -9.73 11.13 6.80
CA VAL A 127 -9.99 10.60 5.46
C VAL A 127 -8.79 9.84 4.91
N PHE A 128 -7.58 10.27 5.24
CA PHE A 128 -6.37 9.62 4.76
C PHE A 128 -6.22 8.24 5.38
N ARG A 129 -6.30 8.16 6.72
CA ARG A 129 -6.17 6.91 7.47
C ARG A 129 -7.32 5.94 7.20
N THR A 130 -8.53 6.46 7.07
CA THR A 130 -9.75 5.65 6.99
C THR A 130 -10.08 5.20 5.57
N SER A 131 -9.87 6.09 4.59
CA SER A 131 -10.26 5.84 3.20
C SER A 131 -9.07 5.56 2.30
N LEU A 132 -8.11 6.49 2.23
CA LEU A 132 -6.99 6.39 1.26
C LEU A 132 -6.04 5.24 1.59
N LEU A 133 -5.83 4.94 2.87
CA LEU A 133 -4.99 3.84 3.37
C LEU A 133 -5.78 2.55 3.69
N ARG A 134 -7.03 2.44 3.25
CA ARG A 134 -7.85 1.25 3.53
C ARG A 134 -7.27 -0.01 2.91
N ASP A 135 -6.86 0.10 1.65
CA ASP A 135 -6.44 -1.03 0.81
C ASP A 135 -4.92 -1.01 0.54
N VAL A 136 -4.24 0.09 0.87
CA VAL A 136 -2.81 0.30 0.67
C VAL A 136 -2.16 0.89 1.93
N SER A 137 -0.95 0.45 2.27
CA SER A 137 -0.19 0.97 3.43
C SER A 137 0.78 2.09 3.05
N LEU A 138 1.23 2.87 4.03
CA LEU A 138 2.30 3.86 3.84
C LEU A 138 3.61 3.21 3.37
N SER A 139 3.92 2.01 3.86
CA SER A 139 5.10 1.24 3.41
C SER A 139 5.03 0.89 1.92
N VAL A 140 3.85 0.48 1.42
CA VAL A 140 3.63 0.22 -0.01
C VAL A 140 3.77 1.50 -0.84
N ILE A 141 3.21 2.62 -0.36
CA ILE A 141 3.29 3.91 -1.03
C ILE A 141 4.74 4.41 -1.13
N LYS A 142 5.46 4.45 -0.01
CA LYS A 142 6.85 4.93 0.06
C LYS A 142 7.85 3.97 -0.60
N GLY A 143 7.52 2.68 -0.68
CA GLY A 143 8.38 1.65 -1.21
C GLY A 143 7.99 1.25 -2.64
N GLN A 144 7.00 0.36 -2.75
CA GLN A 144 6.63 -0.26 -4.03
C GLN A 144 6.19 0.77 -5.07
N PHE A 145 5.31 1.71 -4.73
CA PHE A 145 4.80 2.69 -5.69
C PHE A 145 5.89 3.65 -6.15
N ALA A 146 6.64 4.25 -5.22
CA ALA A 146 7.77 5.12 -5.54
C ALA A 146 8.81 4.45 -6.47
N ARG A 147 9.15 3.18 -6.21
CA ARG A 147 10.07 2.42 -7.08
C ARG A 147 9.57 2.23 -8.50
N VAL A 148 8.28 1.98 -8.68
CA VAL A 148 7.68 1.89 -10.03
C VAL A 148 7.85 3.21 -10.76
N LEU A 149 7.67 4.34 -10.07
CA LEU A 149 7.86 5.67 -10.64
C LEU A 149 9.31 5.93 -11.05
N ASP A 150 10.27 5.40 -10.30
CA ASP A 150 11.70 5.45 -10.61
C ASP A 150 12.14 4.45 -11.71
N GLY A 151 11.21 3.67 -12.27
CA GLY A 151 11.50 2.66 -13.29
C GLY A 151 12.13 1.37 -12.75
N SER A 152 12.09 1.18 -11.42
CA SER A 152 12.58 -0.03 -10.75
C SER A 152 11.52 -1.13 -10.72
N ASN A 153 11.93 -2.38 -10.43
CA ASN A 153 11.01 -3.51 -10.38
C ASN A 153 10.03 -3.38 -9.18
N PRO A 154 8.69 -3.53 -9.39
CA PRO A 154 7.69 -3.48 -8.31
C PRO A 154 7.76 -4.65 -7.33
N LEU A 155 8.29 -5.79 -7.77
CA LEU A 155 8.57 -6.91 -6.89
C LEU A 155 9.83 -6.57 -6.11
N THR A 156 9.76 -6.63 -4.80
CA THR A 156 10.88 -6.20 -3.96
C THR A 156 11.45 -7.31 -3.15
N ASP A 157 12.77 -7.26 -3.11
CA ASP A 157 13.52 -7.90 -2.06
C ASP A 157 13.00 -7.34 -0.72
N PHE A 158 13.00 -8.16 0.32
CA PHE A 158 12.80 -7.65 1.66
C PHE A 158 13.77 -8.35 2.59
N GLU A 159 14.56 -7.54 3.28
CA GLU A 159 15.49 -8.01 4.29
C GLU A 159 15.08 -7.52 5.69
N PHE A 160 14.60 -8.45 6.51
CA PHE A 160 14.28 -8.16 7.91
C PHE A 160 14.85 -9.23 8.82
N LYS A 161 14.97 -8.91 10.11
CA LYS A 161 15.32 -9.89 11.14
C LYS A 161 14.33 -9.90 12.27
N PHE A 162 14.09 -11.07 12.82
CA PHE A 162 13.40 -11.28 14.09
C PHE A 162 14.43 -11.50 15.20
N VAL A 163 14.33 -10.72 16.27
CA VAL A 163 15.20 -10.85 17.43
C VAL A 163 14.36 -11.03 18.69
N ARG A 164 14.65 -12.11 19.43
CA ARG A 164 14.20 -12.33 20.81
C ARG A 164 15.43 -12.29 21.72
N PRO A 165 15.53 -11.35 22.67
CA PRO A 165 16.65 -11.30 23.59
C PRO A 165 16.64 -12.52 24.55
N VAL A 166 17.79 -12.78 25.18
CA VAL A 166 17.91 -13.80 26.23
C VAL A 166 16.97 -13.45 27.39
N GLN A 167 16.27 -14.46 27.91
CA GLN A 167 15.45 -14.37 29.12
C GLN A 167 15.91 -15.46 30.11
N GLU A 168 15.55 -15.34 31.39
CA GLU A 168 15.99 -16.28 32.44
C GLU A 168 15.81 -17.76 32.09
N LYS A 169 14.76 -18.10 31.32
CA LYS A 169 14.42 -19.48 30.94
C LYS A 169 14.48 -19.75 29.44
N MET A 170 14.94 -18.79 28.63
CA MET A 170 14.97 -18.92 27.18
C MET A 170 16.23 -18.30 26.57
N SER A 171 16.91 -19.05 25.71
CA SER A 171 17.99 -18.50 24.91
C SER A 171 17.51 -17.42 23.96
N GLY A 172 18.40 -16.47 23.67
CA GLY A 172 18.19 -15.48 22.62
C GLY A 172 18.12 -16.15 21.26
N ILE A 173 17.35 -15.55 20.35
CA ILE A 173 17.20 -16.00 18.96
C ILE A 173 17.32 -14.78 18.07
N GLU A 174 18.14 -14.89 17.02
CA GLU A 174 18.14 -13.99 15.88
C GLU A 174 17.88 -14.81 14.62
N LEU A 175 16.89 -14.42 13.84
CA LEU A 175 16.57 -15.02 12.54
C LEU A 175 16.56 -13.92 11.50
N LYS A 176 17.31 -14.12 10.41
CA LYS A 176 17.36 -13.20 9.28
C LYS A 176 16.53 -13.78 8.14
N PHE A 177 15.74 -12.93 7.52
CA PHE A 177 14.89 -13.23 6.39
C PHE A 177 15.36 -12.33 5.25
N SER A 178 15.91 -12.95 4.21
CA SER A 178 16.29 -12.27 2.98
C SER A 178 15.47 -12.92 1.88
N VAL A 179 14.54 -12.15 1.34
CA VAL A 179 13.74 -12.55 0.19
C VAL A 179 14.26 -11.76 -0.98
N ASN A 180 14.73 -12.46 -2.01
CA ASN A 180 15.15 -11.90 -3.28
C ASN A 180 14.17 -12.28 -4.38
N VAL A 181 13.78 -11.28 -5.16
CA VAL A 181 12.89 -11.39 -6.29
C VAL A 181 13.65 -11.90 -7.50
N GLY A 182 13.08 -12.93 -8.15
CA GLY A 182 13.66 -13.52 -9.36
C GLY A 182 14.54 -14.73 -9.08
N ASP A 183 14.88 -14.99 -7.82
CA ASP A 183 15.56 -16.21 -7.41
C ASP A 183 14.71 -17.45 -7.73
N LYS A 184 15.42 -18.52 -8.14
CA LYS A 184 14.84 -19.85 -8.38
C LYS A 184 15.63 -20.88 -7.56
N PRO A 185 15.01 -21.54 -6.57
CA PRO A 185 13.61 -21.43 -6.13
C PRO A 185 13.30 -20.10 -5.40
N THR A 186 12.01 -19.79 -5.20
CA THR A 186 11.59 -18.55 -4.53
C THR A 186 12.05 -18.54 -3.07
N THR A 187 12.47 -17.37 -2.60
CA THR A 187 13.05 -17.15 -1.26
C THR A 187 12.03 -16.69 -0.22
N ASN A 188 10.77 -16.48 -0.62
CA ASN A 188 9.67 -15.98 0.22
C ASN A 188 8.97 -17.04 1.07
N ILE A 189 9.47 -18.29 1.09
CA ILE A 189 8.94 -19.39 1.89
C ILE A 189 10.03 -19.87 2.83
N HIS A 190 9.77 -19.77 4.14
CA HIS A 190 10.70 -20.22 5.18
C HIS A 190 10.09 -21.39 5.96
N ALA A 191 10.87 -22.46 6.15
CA ALA A 191 10.45 -23.64 6.91
C ALA A 191 11.26 -23.79 8.20
N ILE A 192 10.57 -24.01 9.33
CA ILE A 192 11.19 -24.29 10.63
C ILE A 192 10.98 -25.77 10.98
N ILE A 193 12.07 -26.54 11.02
CA ILE A 193 12.04 -27.99 11.26
C ILE A 193 12.77 -28.31 12.57
N GLY A 194 12.27 -29.28 13.33
CA GLY A 194 12.89 -29.71 14.58
C GLY A 194 12.04 -30.75 15.31
N ARG A 195 12.61 -31.41 16.32
CA ARG A 195 11.92 -32.43 17.12
C ARG A 195 10.69 -31.88 17.85
N ASN A 196 9.82 -32.75 18.34
CA ASN A 196 8.70 -32.33 19.19
C ASN A 196 9.24 -31.73 20.51
N GLY A 197 8.59 -30.67 20.99
CA GLY A 197 8.97 -30.00 22.24
C GLY A 197 10.14 -29.01 22.16
N VAL A 198 10.80 -28.83 21.01
CA VAL A 198 11.96 -27.90 20.88
C VAL A 198 11.61 -26.42 20.78
N GLY A 199 10.33 -26.05 20.95
CA GLY A 199 9.90 -24.64 20.98
C GLY A 199 9.56 -24.00 19.63
N LYS A 200 9.33 -24.78 18.56
CA LYS A 200 8.90 -24.24 17.24
C LYS A 200 7.64 -23.37 17.33
N THR A 201 6.61 -23.87 18.02
CA THR A 201 5.35 -23.13 18.24
C THR A 201 5.59 -21.88 19.09
N THR A 202 6.47 -21.95 20.10
CA THR A 202 6.85 -20.81 20.92
C THR A 202 7.55 -19.72 20.10
N LEU A 203 8.43 -20.11 19.16
CA LEU A 203 9.08 -19.19 18.24
C LEU A 203 8.07 -18.48 17.32
N LEU A 204 7.17 -19.24 16.69
CA LEU A 204 6.12 -18.68 15.82
C LEU A 204 5.17 -17.75 16.59
N ASN A 205 4.77 -18.14 17.81
CA ASN A 205 3.94 -17.28 18.66
C ASN A 205 4.68 -15.99 19.05
N GLY A 206 5.99 -16.06 19.31
CA GLY A 206 6.80 -14.87 19.58
C GLY A 206 6.88 -13.93 18.38
N MET A 207 6.93 -14.45 17.16
CA MET A 207 6.83 -13.64 15.94
C MET A 207 5.45 -12.98 15.81
N ILE A 208 4.37 -13.73 16.04
CA ILE A 208 3.00 -13.20 16.03
C ILE A 208 2.83 -12.08 17.07
N GLU A 209 3.36 -12.28 18.28
CA GLU A 209 3.32 -11.29 19.34
C GLU A 209 4.14 -10.04 18.99
N ALA A 210 5.32 -10.20 18.39
CA ALA A 210 6.14 -9.09 17.93
C ALA A 210 5.43 -8.20 16.90
N VAL A 211 4.61 -8.79 16.01
CA VAL A 211 3.80 -8.03 15.05
C VAL A 211 2.58 -7.38 15.72
N THR A 212 1.88 -8.09 16.60
CA THR A 212 0.57 -7.63 17.12
C THR A 212 0.64 -6.72 18.34
N SER A 213 1.75 -6.75 19.09
CA SER A 213 1.93 -6.01 20.36
C SER A 213 2.28 -4.51 20.19
N LYS A 214 2.31 -3.98 18.97
CA LYS A 214 2.64 -2.57 18.68
C LYS A 214 3.92 -2.07 19.36
N GLY A 215 4.97 -2.89 19.33
CA GLY A 215 6.29 -2.56 19.90
C GLY A 215 6.46 -2.83 21.41
N GLN A 216 5.44 -3.38 22.08
CA GLN A 216 5.50 -3.75 23.50
C GLN A 216 6.06 -5.15 23.76
N SER A 217 6.13 -6.03 22.75
CA SER A 217 6.74 -7.35 22.92
C SER A 217 8.24 -7.24 23.17
N VAL A 218 8.74 -8.19 23.96
CA VAL A 218 10.16 -8.40 24.22
C VAL A 218 10.88 -8.81 22.92
N ALA A 219 10.20 -9.50 22.02
CA ALA A 219 10.72 -9.82 20.70
C ALA A 219 10.30 -8.75 19.67
N LYS A 220 11.19 -8.43 18.72
CA LYS A 220 10.95 -7.38 17.72
C LYS A 220 11.45 -7.80 16.35
N PHE A 221 10.81 -7.24 15.32
CA PHE A 221 11.35 -7.24 13.97
C PHE A 221 12.17 -5.98 13.74
N TYR A 222 13.20 -6.08 12.90
CA TYR A 222 14.07 -4.97 12.50
C TYR A 222 14.21 -4.98 10.99
N ASP A 223 14.09 -3.79 10.39
CA ASP A 223 14.39 -3.57 8.98
C ASP A 223 15.91 -3.55 8.84
N VAL A 224 16.44 -4.30 7.87
CA VAL A 224 17.87 -4.41 7.62
C VAL A 224 18.29 -3.58 6.39
N GLU A 225 17.33 -3.07 5.61
CA GLU A 225 17.60 -2.23 4.43
C GLU A 225 17.92 -0.77 4.82
N GLY A 226 17.48 -0.32 6.00
CA GLY A 226 17.76 1.01 6.53
C GLY A 226 19.18 1.18 7.08
N TRP A 227 19.72 2.41 7.03
CA TRP A 227 21.01 2.76 7.66
C TRP A 227 20.99 2.68 9.20
N ARG A 228 19.80 2.44 9.80
CA ARG A 228 19.58 2.27 11.23
C ARG A 228 18.93 0.91 11.51
N ASN A 229 19.41 0.24 12.55
CA ASN A 229 18.87 -1.02 13.07
C ASN A 229 17.67 -0.75 14.01
N ASP A 230 16.73 0.08 13.56
CA ASP A 230 15.56 0.44 14.34
C ASP A 230 14.50 -0.68 14.26
N PRO A 231 13.70 -0.91 15.33
CA PRO A 231 12.56 -1.81 15.24
C PRO A 231 11.63 -1.38 14.11
N ILE A 232 11.12 -2.37 13.38
CA ILE A 232 10.12 -2.17 12.36
C ILE A 232 8.90 -1.46 12.97
N ASP A 233 8.41 -0.41 12.29
CA ASP A 233 7.22 0.32 12.72
C ASP A 233 5.97 -0.57 12.62
N THR A 234 4.98 -0.24 13.44
CA THR A 234 3.74 -1.00 13.60
C THR A 234 2.89 -1.12 12.33
N ASP A 235 3.17 -0.30 11.31
CA ASP A 235 2.48 -0.27 10.02
C ASP A 235 3.24 -0.98 8.89
N TYR A 236 4.42 -1.54 9.16
CA TYR A 236 5.21 -2.25 8.15
C TYR A 236 4.52 -3.52 7.66
N PHE A 237 4.04 -4.35 8.58
CA PHE A 237 3.24 -5.53 8.26
C PHE A 237 1.77 -5.08 8.12
N SER A 238 1.29 -4.98 6.88
CA SER A 238 -0.09 -4.58 6.60
C SER A 238 -1.13 -5.56 7.11
N SER A 239 -0.78 -6.85 7.21
CA SER A 239 -1.66 -7.91 7.71
C SER A 239 -0.86 -9.11 8.23
N LEU A 240 -1.50 -9.87 9.12
CA LEU A 240 -0.98 -11.13 9.64
C LEU A 240 -2.08 -12.20 9.55
N VAL A 241 -1.77 -13.31 8.89
CA VAL A 241 -2.64 -14.49 8.83
C VAL A 241 -1.90 -15.66 9.46
N SER A 242 -2.48 -16.23 10.51
CA SER A 242 -1.95 -17.42 11.17
C SER A 242 -2.97 -18.55 11.08
N VAL A 243 -2.54 -19.69 10.51
CA VAL A 243 -3.36 -20.89 10.40
C VAL A 243 -2.67 -22.02 11.14
N SER A 244 -3.37 -22.66 12.07
CA SER A 244 -2.86 -23.79 12.85
C SER A 244 -3.78 -24.99 12.67
N PHE A 245 -3.21 -26.12 12.26
CA PHE A 245 -3.90 -27.40 12.20
C PHE A 245 -3.25 -28.37 13.16
N ARG A 246 -4.07 -29.17 13.84
CA ARG A 246 -3.61 -30.28 14.65
C ARG A 246 -4.28 -31.54 14.11
N GLU A 247 -3.49 -32.47 13.58
CA GLU A 247 -4.01 -33.79 13.23
C GLU A 247 -4.42 -34.49 14.54
N MET A 248 -5.72 -34.74 14.71
CA MET A 248 -6.19 -35.74 15.65
C MET A 248 -5.94 -37.11 15.02
N ALA A 249 -4.98 -37.86 15.53
CA ALA A 249 -4.87 -39.27 15.19
C ALA A 249 -6.19 -39.96 15.56
N PRO A 250 -6.84 -40.72 14.64
CA PRO A 250 -8.02 -41.48 14.99
C PRO A 250 -7.65 -42.50 16.06
N ASN A 251 -8.41 -42.50 17.17
CA ASN A 251 -8.29 -43.51 18.22
C ASN A 251 -8.72 -44.87 17.64
N PHE A 252 -7.76 -45.65 17.13
CA PHE A 252 -7.97 -47.07 16.98
C PHE A 252 -8.00 -47.70 18.37
N ARG A 253 -9.20 -47.85 18.92
CA ARG A 253 -9.45 -48.82 20.00
C ARG A 253 -9.36 -50.20 19.36
N THR A 254 -8.26 -50.91 19.62
CA THR A 254 -8.19 -52.37 19.52
C THR A 254 -8.85 -53.00 20.73
#